data_AF-A0AAC9USX4-F1
#
_entry.id   AF-A0AAC9USX4-F1
#
_cell.length_a   1.000
_cell.length_b   1.000
_cell.length_c   1.000
_cell.angle_alpha   90.00
_cell.angle_beta   90.00
_cell.angle_gamma   90.00
#
_symmetry.space_group_name_H-M   'P 1'
#
loop_
_entity.id
_entity.type
_entity.pdbx_description
1 polymer ?
#
loop_
_entity_poly.entity_id
_entity_poly.type
_entity_poly.pdbx_seq_one_letter_code
_entity_poly.pdbx_strand_id
1 'polypeptide(L)'
;MAQKNILQYLILGLLNQSPKTGYDLKRVFEDDIGEFWQAQHSQIYPELKRLEQADRITHVELIAGTKLKKKQYSITADGIAFFDEWRYSPTSEIIASKDEFILKLYFIDSKNDAHLDAMFTEQKTLHQAKLDHLLDRRQTLFSQQAAVDAHYGHYLILEHAINREQDYLNWLTTARP
;
A
#
# COMPACT_ATOMS: atom_id res chain seq x y z
N MET A 1 10.89 -19.32 7.73
CA MET A 1 11.40 -18.48 6.61
C MET A 1 11.41 -17.05 7.10
N ALA A 2 12.48 -16.28 6.86
CA ALA A 2 12.49 -14.86 7.23
C ALA A 2 11.36 -14.14 6.49
N GLN A 3 10.62 -13.27 7.17
CA GLN A 3 9.57 -12.46 6.56
C GLN A 3 10.17 -11.69 5.38
N LYS A 4 9.63 -11.90 4.17
CA LYS A 4 10.08 -11.21 2.95
C LYS A 4 9.97 -9.71 3.19
N ASN A 5 11.09 -8.99 3.12
CA ASN A 5 11.08 -7.55 3.26
C ASN A 5 10.47 -6.95 1.99
N ILE A 6 9.19 -6.59 2.03
CA ILE A 6 8.49 -6.03 0.86
C ILE A 6 8.86 -4.56 0.65
N LEU A 7 9.26 -3.84 1.71
CA LEU A 7 9.57 -2.41 1.64
C LEU A 7 10.72 -2.10 0.67
N GLN A 8 11.76 -2.94 0.63
CA GLN A 8 12.85 -2.78 -0.36
C GLN A 8 12.33 -2.76 -1.80
N TYR A 9 11.41 -3.66 -2.16
CA TYR A 9 10.91 -3.76 -3.52
C TYR A 9 10.02 -2.58 -3.86
N LEU A 10 9.27 -2.07 -2.88
CA LEU A 10 8.48 -0.86 -3.05
C LEU A 10 9.38 0.36 -3.27
N ILE A 11 10.45 0.52 -2.49
CA ILE A 11 11.44 1.60 -2.70
C ILE A 11 12.10 1.47 -4.08
N LEU A 12 12.54 0.28 -4.46
CA LEU A 12 13.16 0.05 -5.77
C LEU A 12 12.17 0.36 -6.91
N GLY A 13 10.92 -0.08 -6.81
CA GLY A 13 9.89 0.23 -7.81
C GLY A 13 9.66 1.74 -7.96
N LEU A 14 9.62 2.49 -6.86
CA LEU A 14 9.47 3.96 -6.89
C LEU A 14 10.70 4.65 -7.50
N LEU A 15 11.90 4.17 -7.20
CA LEU A 15 13.15 4.70 -7.76
C LEU A 15 13.35 4.31 -9.24
N ASN A 16 12.76 3.20 -9.68
CA ASN A 16 12.74 2.79 -11.09
C ASN A 16 11.84 3.69 -11.94
N GLN A 17 10.81 4.29 -11.35
CA GLN A 17 9.98 5.29 -12.04
C GLN A 17 10.72 6.62 -12.21
N SER A 18 11.42 7.07 -11.18
CA SER A 18 12.20 8.32 -11.19
C SER A 18 13.11 8.42 -9.97
N PRO A 19 14.23 9.15 -10.06
CA PRO A 19 15.05 9.49 -8.89
C PRO A 19 14.24 10.28 -7.85
N LYS A 20 14.40 9.95 -6.57
CA LYS A 20 13.64 10.55 -5.46
C LYS A 20 14.52 10.80 -4.25
N THR A 21 14.25 11.87 -3.50
CA THR A 21 14.84 12.02 -2.17
C THR A 21 14.14 11.12 -1.15
N GLY A 22 14.77 10.88 -0.01
CA GLY A 22 14.10 10.16 1.09
C GLY A 22 12.80 10.83 1.55
N TYR A 23 12.72 12.16 1.42
CA TYR A 23 11.51 12.92 1.69
C TYR A 23 10.42 12.68 0.64
N ASP A 24 10.79 12.65 -0.65
CA ASP A 24 9.82 12.39 -1.72
C ASP A 24 9.24 10.97 -1.60
N LEU A 25 10.09 9.98 -1.28
CA LEU A 25 9.64 8.62 -1.00
C LEU A 25 8.63 8.61 0.15
N LYS A 26 8.94 9.28 1.27
CA LYS A 26 8.03 9.42 2.41
C LYS A 26 6.66 9.96 1.97
N ARG A 27 6.64 11.05 1.20
CA ARG A 27 5.40 11.65 0.72
C ARG A 27 4.57 10.68 -0.13
N VAL A 28 5.23 9.89 -0.99
CA VAL A 28 4.53 8.85 -1.77
C VAL A 28 3.88 7.79 -0.88
N PHE A 29 4.52 7.39 0.23
CA PHE A 29 3.94 6.48 1.22
C PHE A 29 2.80 7.09 2.03
N GLU A 30 2.76 8.42 2.18
CA GLU A 30 1.70 9.12 2.90
C GLU A 30 0.47 9.40 2.00
N ASP A 31 0.69 9.59 0.69
CA ASP A 31 -0.36 10.03 -0.24
C ASP A 31 -0.84 8.93 -1.21
N ASP A 32 0.06 8.39 -2.04
CA ASP A 32 -0.32 7.60 -3.22
C ASP A 32 -0.42 6.11 -2.92
N ILE A 33 0.62 5.53 -2.31
CA ILE A 33 0.67 4.10 -2.01
C ILE A 33 0.24 3.77 -0.58
N GLY A 34 0.06 4.78 0.27
CA GLY A 34 -0.28 4.63 1.69
C GLY A 34 -1.56 3.86 1.96
N GLU A 35 -2.50 3.90 1.02
CA GLU A 35 -3.75 3.12 1.04
C GLU A 35 -3.50 1.60 0.93
N PHE A 36 -2.42 1.20 0.26
CA PHE A 36 -2.10 -0.19 -0.03
C PHE A 36 -0.91 -0.72 0.78
N TRP A 37 0.02 0.17 1.11
CA TRP A 37 1.23 -0.17 1.85
C TRP A 37 1.70 1.00 2.71
N GLN A 38 1.61 0.82 4.03
CA GLN A 38 2.13 1.80 4.99
C GLN A 38 3.57 1.44 5.37
N ALA A 39 4.44 2.44 5.35
CA ALA A 39 5.80 2.33 5.85
C ALA A 39 6.11 3.53 6.75
N GLN A 40 6.61 3.24 7.96
CA GLN A 40 7.01 4.28 8.90
C GLN A 40 8.34 4.90 8.47
N HIS A 41 8.57 6.16 8.85
CA HIS A 41 9.83 6.87 8.60
C HIS A 41 11.05 6.09 9.12
N SER A 42 10.90 5.46 10.28
CA SER A 42 11.91 4.60 10.91
C SER A 42 12.25 3.35 10.09
N GLN A 43 11.46 3.00 9.07
CA GLN A 43 11.71 1.86 8.20
C GLN A 43 12.35 2.30 6.86
N ILE A 44 11.94 3.45 6.31
CA ILE A 44 12.38 3.90 4.98
C ILE A 44 13.90 4.22 4.94
N TYR A 45 14.40 5.01 5.88
CA TYR A 45 15.81 5.45 5.85
C TYR A 45 16.82 4.33 6.12
N PRO A 46 16.60 3.43 7.10
CA PRO A 46 17.44 2.25 7.24
C PRO A 46 17.40 1.35 6.01
N GLU A 47 16.25 1.23 5.35
CA GLU A 47 16.12 0.42 4.14
C GLU A 47 16.89 1.03 2.96
N LEU A 48 16.82 2.35 2.77
CA LEU A 48 17.65 3.06 1.78
C LEU A 48 19.14 2.81 2.01
N LYS A 49 19.59 2.89 3.27
CA LYS A 49 20.99 2.59 3.61
C LYS A 49 21.36 1.15 3.27
N ARG A 50 20.47 0.19 3.53
CA ARG A 50 20.70 -1.23 3.22
C ARG A 50 20.79 -1.49 1.71
N LEU A 51 19.90 -0.88 0.93
CA LEU A 51 19.89 -0.97 -0.53
C LEU A 51 21.14 -0.33 -1.14
N GLU A 52 21.61 0.79 -0.58
CA GLU A 52 22.84 1.47 -1.00
C GLU A 52 24.07 0.62 -0.70
N GLN A 53 24.15 0.02 0.50
CA GLN A 53 25.22 -0.91 0.87
C GLN A 53 25.26 -2.19 0.03
N ALA A 54 24.13 -2.56 -0.56
CA ALA A 54 24.00 -3.71 -1.45
C ALA A 54 24.14 -3.32 -2.94
N ASP A 55 24.62 -2.10 -3.25
CA ASP A 55 24.78 -1.57 -4.60
C ASP A 55 23.50 -1.60 -5.46
N ARG A 56 22.32 -1.70 -4.83
CA ARG A 56 21.01 -1.72 -5.51
C ARG A 56 20.49 -0.31 -5.82
N ILE A 57 20.96 0.67 -5.07
CA ILE A 57 20.70 2.10 -5.33
C ILE A 57 22.00 2.89 -5.18
N THR A 58 22.04 4.07 -5.80
CA THR A 58 23.08 5.07 -5.61
C THR A 58 22.45 6.40 -5.20
N HIS A 59 23.24 7.35 -4.73
CA HIS A 59 22.78 8.70 -4.46
C HIS A 59 23.71 9.77 -5.00
N VAL A 60 23.12 10.94 -5.24
CA VAL A 60 23.85 12.19 -5.43
C VAL A 60 23.46 13.18 -4.32
N GLU A 61 24.39 14.01 -3.90
CA GLU A 61 24.11 15.10 -2.96
C GLU A 61 23.60 16.34 -3.72
N LEU A 62 22.37 16.74 -3.44
CA LEU A 62 21.79 18.00 -3.89
C LEU A 62 21.99 19.07 -2.82
N ILE A 63 22.41 20.26 -3.23
CA ILE A 63 22.48 21.42 -2.35
C ILE A 63 21.12 22.12 -2.38
N ALA A 64 20.42 22.14 -1.24
CA ALA A 64 19.19 22.89 -1.04
C ALA A 64 19.47 24.13 -0.17
N GLY A 65 19.42 25.32 -0.78
CA GLY A 65 19.72 26.59 -0.10
C GLY A 65 21.20 26.72 0.27
N THR A 66 21.49 27.36 1.41
CA THR A 66 22.88 27.69 1.82
C THR A 66 23.60 26.61 2.63
N LYS A 67 22.91 25.58 3.16
CA LYS A 67 23.54 24.55 4.02
C LYS A 67 22.95 23.14 3.96
N LEU A 68 21.76 22.91 3.42
CA LEU A 68 21.11 21.60 3.55
C LEU A 68 21.50 20.70 2.38
N LYS A 69 22.22 19.61 2.66
CA LYS A 69 22.49 18.55 1.68
C LYS A 69 21.34 17.54 1.70
N LYS A 70 20.70 17.31 0.55
CA LYS A 70 19.68 16.27 0.37
C LYS A 70 20.25 15.16 -0.49
N LYS A 71 20.08 13.91 -0.07
CA LYS A 71 20.38 12.75 -0.92
C LYS A 71 19.22 12.51 -1.87
N GLN A 72 19.49 12.54 -3.17
CA GLN A 72 18.59 12.03 -4.20
C GLN A 72 19.08 10.65 -4.60
N TYR A 73 18.22 9.66 -4.48
CA TYR A 73 18.53 8.27 -4.78
C TYR A 73 18.08 7.91 -6.19
N SER A 74 18.82 6.99 -6.82
CA SER A 74 18.51 6.38 -8.11
C SER A 74 18.74 4.88 -8.02
N ILE A 75 17.91 4.09 -8.70
CA ILE A 75 18.13 2.64 -8.80
C ILE A 75 19.33 2.34 -9.71
N THR A 76 20.11 1.30 -9.38
CA THR A 76 21.22 0.82 -10.23
C THR A 76 20.74 -0.28 -11.19
N ALA A 77 21.58 -0.68 -12.14
CA ALA A 77 21.27 -1.83 -13.01
C ALA A 77 21.03 -3.12 -12.22
N ASP A 78 21.82 -3.36 -11.16
CA ASP A 78 21.66 -4.49 -10.25
C ASP A 78 20.39 -4.36 -9.39
N GLY A 79 20.05 -3.14 -8.99
CA GLY A 79 18.75 -2.80 -8.39
C GLY A 79 17.56 -3.18 -9.26
N ILE A 80 17.62 -2.84 -10.55
CA ILE A 80 16.57 -3.17 -11.53
C ILE A 80 16.44 -4.68 -11.68
N ALA A 81 17.55 -5.39 -11.89
CA ALA A 81 17.53 -6.85 -12.04
C ALA A 81 16.93 -7.55 -10.82
N PHE A 82 17.33 -7.13 -9.61
CA PHE A 82 16.80 -7.66 -8.36
C PHE A 82 15.30 -7.35 -8.15
N PHE A 83 14.87 -6.15 -8.54
CA PHE A 83 13.46 -5.76 -8.48
C PHE A 83 12.61 -6.55 -9.48
N ASP A 84 13.08 -6.73 -10.71
CA ASP A 84 12.35 -7.44 -11.76
C ASP A 84 12.26 -8.95 -11.47
N GLU A 85 13.32 -9.56 -10.91
CA GLU A 85 13.29 -10.94 -10.42
C GLU A 85 12.13 -11.13 -9.43
N TRP A 86 11.98 -10.21 -8.48
CA TRP A 86 10.88 -10.24 -7.54
C TRP A 86 9.51 -9.98 -8.20
N ARG A 87 9.43 -8.95 -9.05
CA ARG A 87 8.18 -8.49 -9.68
C ARG A 87 7.55 -9.57 -10.56
N TYR A 88 8.38 -10.35 -11.26
CA TYR A 88 7.94 -11.41 -12.16
C TYR A 88 7.99 -12.80 -11.52
N SER A 89 8.46 -12.91 -10.28
CA SER A 89 8.34 -14.15 -9.52
C SER A 89 6.87 -14.46 -9.19
N PRO A 90 6.45 -15.73 -9.22
CA PRO A 90 5.12 -16.11 -8.77
C PRO A 90 4.86 -15.74 -7.31
N THR A 91 3.62 -15.34 -7.00
CA THR A 91 3.15 -15.22 -5.61
C THR A 91 2.71 -16.61 -5.13
N SER A 92 3.48 -17.22 -4.23
CA SER A 92 3.36 -18.65 -3.92
C SER A 92 2.31 -19.01 -2.87
N GLU A 93 1.84 -18.06 -2.06
CA GLU A 93 0.95 -18.32 -0.91
C GLU A 93 -0.18 -17.31 -0.82
N ILE A 94 -1.41 -17.81 -0.59
CA ILE A 94 -2.55 -16.99 -0.18
C ILE A 94 -2.42 -16.80 1.33
N ILE A 95 -2.12 -15.57 1.75
CA ILE A 95 -2.01 -15.24 3.17
C ILE A 95 -3.42 -14.97 3.71
N ALA A 96 -3.82 -15.68 4.76
CA ALA A 96 -5.07 -15.41 5.45
C ALA A 96 -5.08 -13.96 5.99
N SER A 97 -6.19 -13.25 5.73
CA SER A 97 -6.41 -11.92 6.31
C SER A 97 -6.41 -12.00 7.84
N LYS A 98 -5.74 -11.06 8.50
CA LYS A 98 -5.78 -10.89 9.96
C LYS A 98 -6.86 -9.88 10.32
N ASP A 99 -8.11 -10.24 10.06
CA ASP A 99 -9.27 -9.39 10.33
C ASP A 99 -9.76 -9.59 11.77
N GLU A 100 -9.63 -8.54 12.59
CA GLU A 100 -10.03 -8.56 14.00
C GLU A 100 -11.54 -8.67 14.18
N PHE A 101 -12.34 -8.06 13.31
CA PHE A 101 -13.80 -8.14 13.40
C PHE A 101 -14.29 -9.55 13.13
N ILE A 102 -13.77 -10.21 12.11
CA ILE A 102 -14.06 -11.61 11.81
C ILE A 102 -13.68 -12.52 13.00
N LEU A 103 -12.52 -12.26 13.62
CA LEU A 103 -12.10 -13.00 14.81
C LEU A 103 -13.03 -12.76 16.01
N LYS A 104 -13.53 -11.53 16.20
CA LYS A 104 -14.53 -11.23 17.24
C LYS A 104 -15.83 -11.99 17.00
N LEU A 105 -16.32 -12.04 15.76
CA LEU A 105 -17.53 -12.77 15.41
C LEU A 105 -17.40 -14.28 15.63
N TYR A 106 -16.21 -14.85 15.46
CA TYR A 106 -15.96 -16.27 15.75
C TYR A 106 -16.31 -16.67 17.19
N PHE A 107 -16.22 -15.73 18.15
CA PHE A 107 -16.53 -15.96 19.56
C PHE A 107 -17.98 -15.61 19.94
N ILE A 108 -18.85 -15.33 18.97
CA ILE A 108 -20.26 -15.10 19.23
C ILE A 108 -21.05 -16.41 19.08
N ASP A 109 -21.62 -16.88 20.18
CA ASP A 109 -22.32 -18.18 20.23
C ASP A 109 -23.79 -18.11 19.76
N SER A 110 -24.41 -16.93 19.80
CA SER A 110 -25.84 -16.77 19.58
C SER A 110 -26.18 -15.61 18.66
N LYS A 111 -27.10 -15.87 17.72
CA LYS A 111 -27.68 -14.84 16.85
C LYS A 111 -28.42 -13.73 17.61
N ASN A 112 -28.80 -13.99 18.86
CA ASN A 112 -29.54 -13.05 19.72
C ASN A 112 -28.61 -12.26 20.66
N ASP A 113 -27.29 -12.31 20.46
CA ASP A 113 -26.37 -11.47 21.25
C ASP A 113 -26.74 -9.99 21.07
N ALA A 114 -26.86 -9.28 22.19
CA ALA A 114 -27.36 -7.91 22.23
C ALA A 114 -26.38 -6.88 21.62
N HIS A 115 -25.09 -7.19 21.53
CA HIS A 115 -24.07 -6.27 20.98
C HIS A 115 -23.95 -6.37 19.47
N LEU A 116 -24.56 -7.41 18.92
CA LEU A 116 -24.26 -7.95 17.62
C LEU A 116 -24.80 -7.00 16.51
N ASP A 117 -25.89 -6.27 16.78
CA ASP A 117 -26.40 -5.19 15.90
C ASP A 117 -25.46 -3.97 15.88
N ALA A 118 -24.99 -3.56 17.05
CA ALA A 118 -24.08 -2.42 17.19
C ALA A 118 -22.74 -2.71 16.49
N MET A 119 -22.19 -3.90 16.72
CA MET A 119 -20.97 -4.40 16.06
C MET A 119 -21.05 -4.32 14.53
N PHE A 120 -22.15 -4.81 13.94
CA PHE A 120 -22.35 -4.76 12.49
C PHE A 120 -22.54 -3.33 11.99
N THR A 121 -23.27 -2.49 12.73
CA THR A 121 -23.51 -1.08 12.36
C THR A 121 -22.21 -0.30 12.33
N GLU A 122 -21.38 -0.43 13.37
CA GLU A 122 -20.07 0.23 13.45
C GLU A 122 -19.16 -0.19 12.30
N GLN A 123 -19.10 -1.48 11.99
CA GLN A 123 -18.31 -1.96 10.86
C GLN A 123 -18.83 -1.46 9.52
N LYS A 124 -20.16 -1.45 9.31
CA LYS A 124 -20.75 -0.87 8.09
C LYS A 124 -20.32 0.59 7.93
N THR A 125 -20.34 1.39 9.00
CA THR A 125 -19.90 2.78 8.96
C THR A 125 -18.42 2.91 8.56
N LEU A 126 -17.52 2.10 9.14
CA LEU A 126 -16.10 2.13 8.83
C LEU A 126 -15.81 1.74 7.37
N HIS A 127 -16.41 0.64 6.91
CA HIS A 127 -16.23 0.16 5.54
C HIS A 127 -16.87 1.10 4.50
N GLN A 128 -18.02 1.72 4.82
CA GLN A 128 -18.65 2.70 3.94
C GLN A 128 -17.79 3.96 3.80
N ALA A 129 -17.29 4.52 4.91
CA ALA A 129 -16.41 5.68 4.87
C ALA A 129 -15.14 5.41 4.05
N LYS A 130 -14.59 4.19 4.16
CA LYS A 130 -13.43 3.77 3.37
C LYS A 130 -13.77 3.61 1.89
N LEU A 131 -14.91 2.99 1.56
CA LEU A 131 -15.38 2.86 0.18
C LEU A 131 -15.57 4.24 -0.47
N ASP A 132 -16.21 5.18 0.24
CA ASP A 132 -16.45 6.55 -0.25
C ASP A 132 -15.12 7.25 -0.57
N HIS A 133 -14.13 7.12 0.33
CA HIS A 133 -12.78 7.65 0.12
C HIS A 133 -12.10 7.05 -1.13
N LEU A 134 -12.16 5.73 -1.30
CA LEU A 134 -11.55 5.06 -2.45
C LEU A 134 -12.24 5.44 -3.77
N LEU A 135 -13.56 5.62 -3.76
CA LEU A 135 -14.34 6.07 -4.92
C LEU A 135 -13.98 7.51 -5.31
N ASP A 136 -13.85 8.42 -4.35
CA ASP A 136 -13.38 9.79 -4.58
C ASP A 136 -11.96 9.81 -5.14
N ARG A 137 -11.08 8.98 -4.56
CA ARG A 137 -9.69 8.87 -5.04
C ARG A 137 -9.63 8.37 -6.48
N ARG A 138 -10.45 7.37 -6.83
CA ARG A 138 -10.56 6.88 -8.21
C ARG A 138 -11.01 7.97 -9.15
N GLN A 139 -12.03 8.74 -8.77
CA GLN A 139 -12.52 9.86 -9.58
C GLN A 139 -11.44 10.93 -9.76
N THR A 140 -10.69 11.25 -8.71
CA THR A 140 -9.63 12.26 -8.74
C THR A 140 -8.46 11.83 -9.63
N LEU A 141 -7.99 10.59 -9.51
CA LEU A 141 -6.79 10.13 -10.21
C LEU A 141 -7.06 9.56 -11.60
N PHE A 142 -8.23 8.98 -11.83
CA PHE A 142 -8.55 8.15 -13.00
C PHE A 142 -9.87 8.57 -13.68
N SER A 143 -10.19 9.87 -13.66
CA SER A 143 -11.37 10.42 -14.37
C SER A 143 -11.32 10.29 -15.89
N GLN A 144 -10.14 10.05 -16.47
CA GLN A 144 -9.94 9.95 -17.91
C GLN A 144 -9.19 8.66 -18.27
N GLN A 145 -9.54 8.07 -19.41
CA GLN A 145 -8.90 6.84 -19.90
C GLN A 145 -7.38 6.98 -20.05
N ALA A 146 -6.89 8.15 -20.47
CA ALA A 146 -5.46 8.41 -20.60
C ALA A 146 -4.69 8.24 -19.27
N ALA A 147 -5.30 8.59 -18.13
CA ALA A 147 -4.68 8.41 -16.82
C ALA A 147 -4.65 6.94 -16.40
N VAL A 148 -5.70 6.17 -16.75
CA VAL A 148 -5.75 4.72 -16.56
C VAL A 148 -4.63 4.06 -17.36
N ASP A 149 -4.48 4.41 -18.63
CA ASP A 149 -3.47 3.81 -19.52
C ASP A 149 -2.04 4.14 -19.04
N ALA A 150 -1.81 5.37 -18.58
CA ALA A 150 -0.50 5.80 -18.07
C ALA A 150 -0.11 5.14 -16.74
N HIS A 151 -1.07 4.78 -15.90
CA HIS A 151 -0.85 4.30 -14.53
C HIS A 151 -1.68 3.05 -14.19
N TYR A 152 -1.76 2.12 -15.16
CA TYR A 152 -2.68 0.99 -15.10
C TYR A 152 -2.52 0.09 -13.86
N GLY A 153 -1.29 -0.14 -13.40
CA GLY A 153 -1.06 -0.92 -12.17
C GLY A 153 -1.67 -0.27 -10.92
N HIS A 154 -1.63 1.06 -10.83
CA HIS A 154 -2.25 1.80 -9.73
C HIS A 154 -3.78 1.75 -9.83
N TYR A 155 -4.33 1.86 -11.05
CA TYR A 155 -5.76 1.67 -11.27
C TYR A 155 -6.24 0.28 -10.83
N LEU A 156 -5.51 -0.80 -11.18
CA LEU A 156 -5.87 -2.16 -10.81
C LEU A 156 -5.91 -2.40 -9.29
N ILE A 157 -4.94 -1.87 -8.54
CA ILE A 157 -4.94 -2.04 -7.08
C ILE A 157 -6.07 -1.26 -6.43
N LEU A 158 -6.42 -0.08 -6.98
CA LEU A 158 -7.52 0.74 -6.48
C LEU A 158 -8.87 0.09 -6.74
N GLU A 159 -9.10 -0.44 -7.94
CA GLU A 159 -10.30 -1.23 -8.26
C GLU A 159 -10.40 -2.47 -7.36
N HIS A 160 -9.29 -3.17 -7.13
CA HIS A 160 -9.29 -4.31 -6.21
C HIS A 160 -9.66 -3.91 -4.77
N ALA A 161 -9.18 -2.76 -4.28
CA ALA A 161 -9.56 -2.25 -2.97
C ALA A 161 -11.05 -1.87 -2.91
N ILE A 162 -11.57 -1.17 -3.91
CA ILE A 162 -12.99 -0.82 -4.01
C ILE A 162 -13.86 -2.08 -3.97
N ASN A 163 -13.53 -3.08 -4.80
CA ASN A 163 -14.28 -4.34 -4.85
C ASN A 163 -14.28 -5.05 -3.50
N ARG A 164 -13.14 -5.09 -2.80
CA ARG A 164 -13.07 -5.66 -1.45
C ARG A 164 -14.00 -4.96 -0.46
N GLU A 165 -14.04 -3.63 -0.44
CA GLU A 165 -14.92 -2.89 0.48
C GLU A 165 -16.39 -3.08 0.11
N GLN A 166 -16.71 -3.11 -1.19
CA GLN A 166 -18.06 -3.36 -1.69
C GLN A 166 -18.56 -4.76 -1.31
N ASP A 167 -17.73 -5.79 -1.50
CA ASP A 167 -18.01 -7.17 -1.14
C ASP A 167 -18.19 -7.32 0.38
N TYR A 168 -17.35 -6.63 1.17
CA TYR A 168 -17.44 -6.65 2.63
C TYR A 168 -18.74 -6.02 3.14
N LEU A 169 -19.13 -4.86 2.59
CA LEU A 169 -20.40 -4.20 2.91
C LEU A 169 -21.61 -5.05 2.51
N ASN A 170 -21.53 -5.72 1.36
CA ASN A 170 -22.57 -6.65 0.92
C ASN A 170 -22.70 -7.82 1.91
N TRP A 171 -21.59 -8.41 2.36
CA TRP A 171 -21.59 -9.43 3.40
C TRP A 171 -22.17 -8.91 4.73
N LEU A 172 -21.74 -7.74 5.23
CA LEU A 172 -22.29 -7.14 6.45
C LEU A 172 -23.81 -6.89 6.35
N THR A 173 -24.32 -6.61 5.16
CA THR A 173 -25.75 -6.37 4.92
C THR A 173 -26.54 -7.66 4.84
N THR A 174 -25.99 -8.70 4.21
CA THR A 174 -26.69 -9.97 3.98
C THR A 174 -26.55 -10.97 5.12
N ALA A 175 -25.45 -10.93 5.88
CA ALA A 175 -25.20 -11.82 7.01
C ALA A 175 -26.08 -11.51 8.23
N ARG A 176 -26.60 -10.27 8.32
CA ARG A 176 -27.52 -9.83 9.35
C ARG A 176 -28.60 -8.92 8.73
N PRO A 177 -29.64 -9.52 8.11
CA PRO A 177 -30.75 -8.80 7.51
C PRO A 177 -31.64 -8.11 8.55
#